data_AF-A0A227JH48-F1
#
_entry.id   AF-A0A227JH48-F1
#
_cell.length_a   1.000
_cell.length_b   1.000
_cell.length_c   1.000
_cell.angle_alpha   90.00
_cell.angle_beta   90.00
_cell.angle_gamma   90.00
#
_symmetry.space_group_name_H-M   'P 1'
#
loop_
_entity.id
_entity.type
_entity.pdbx_description
1 polymer ?
#
loop_
_entity_poly.entity_id
_entity_poly.type
_entity_poly.pdbx_seq_one_letter_code
_entity_poly.pdbx_strand_id
1 'polypeptide(L)'
;EIAGFSKDRLRKTGSLETLNSSQSKDKESFEPTTHERLLSEDLFKQSPKLSEQELDELANNLADYLFQAADIDWHQVISEKTRGLTTEEMAKSEHRYVQAFCREILKYPDCYKSADVASPESPKSGGGSVIDVALKRLQTGRERLFTTTDEKGNRELKKGDAILESAINAARMAISTEEKNTILSNNVKSATFEVFCELPCMDGFAEQNGKTAFYALRAGFYSAFKNTDTAKQDITKFMKDNLQAGFSGYSYQGLTNRVAQLEAQLAALSAKLS
;
A
#
# COMPACT_ATOMS: atom_id res chain seq x y z
N GLU A 1 -20.53 -7.25 41.48
CA GLU A 1 -20.91 -5.85 41.23
C GLU A 1 -19.87 -4.94 41.84
N ILE A 2 -19.18 -4.15 41.02
CA ILE A 2 -18.39 -3.00 41.46
C ILE A 2 -18.96 -1.82 40.70
N ALA A 3 -19.46 -0.87 41.48
CA ALA A 3 -20.32 0.22 41.06
C ALA A 3 -19.56 1.29 40.25
N GLY A 4 -20.34 1.99 39.42
CA GLY A 4 -19.87 2.90 38.39
C GLY A 4 -19.18 4.16 38.90
N PHE A 5 -18.12 4.53 38.18
CA PHE A 5 -17.54 5.87 38.24
C PHE A 5 -18.43 6.84 37.45
N SER A 6 -19.11 7.73 38.18
CA SER A 6 -20.01 8.74 37.63
C SER A 6 -19.26 9.99 37.16
N LYS A 7 -19.69 10.51 36.01
CA LYS A 7 -19.07 11.53 35.14
C LYS A 7 -19.23 12.99 35.60
N ASP A 8 -19.43 13.26 36.88
CA ASP A 8 -20.01 14.56 37.32
C ASP A 8 -19.18 15.39 38.32
N ARG A 9 -17.86 15.24 38.33
CA ARG A 9 -16.97 16.13 39.07
C ARG A 9 -15.99 16.82 38.15
N LEU A 10 -16.40 17.95 37.58
CA LEU A 10 -15.54 19.11 37.27
C LEU A 10 -16.38 20.24 36.65
N ARG A 11 -17.31 20.80 37.44
CA ARG A 11 -17.84 22.15 37.21
C ARG A 11 -17.91 22.90 38.54
N LYS A 12 -17.45 24.16 38.50
CA LYS A 12 -17.47 25.21 39.53
C LYS A 12 -16.29 25.26 40.50
N THR A 13 -15.27 26.03 40.11
CA THR A 13 -14.83 27.20 40.87
C THR A 13 -14.49 28.29 39.88
N GLY A 14 -15.35 29.30 39.79
CA GLY A 14 -15.02 30.56 39.16
C GLY A 14 -14.26 31.43 40.15
N SER A 15 -13.22 32.10 39.68
CA SER A 15 -12.76 33.36 40.27
C SER A 15 -12.34 34.27 39.12
N LEU A 16 -13.07 35.37 38.96
CA LEU A 16 -12.69 36.49 38.11
C LEU A 16 -11.53 37.21 38.78
N GLU A 17 -10.38 37.28 38.11
CA GLU A 17 -9.50 38.44 38.20
C GLU A 17 -9.12 38.87 36.79
N THR A 18 -9.66 40.02 36.41
CA THR A 18 -9.35 40.77 35.20
C THR A 18 -7.93 41.31 35.25
N LEU A 19 -7.09 40.86 34.31
CA LEU A 19 -5.92 41.60 33.87
C LEU A 19 -6.02 41.80 32.36
N ASN A 20 -6.20 43.06 31.97
CA ASN A 20 -6.08 43.55 30.61
C ASN A 20 -4.70 43.15 30.04
N SER A 21 -4.70 42.27 29.05
CA SER A 21 -3.65 42.22 28.04
C SER A 21 -4.34 42.13 26.69
N SER A 22 -4.19 43.18 25.91
CA SER A 22 -4.58 43.24 24.51
C SER A 22 -3.72 42.24 23.73
N GLN A 23 -4.16 40.98 23.66
CA GLN A 23 -3.63 40.01 22.70
C GLN A 23 -4.67 39.79 21.60
N SER A 24 -4.20 40.10 20.39
CA SER A 24 -4.84 39.82 19.11
C SER A 24 -5.47 38.42 19.11
N LYS A 25 -6.72 38.35 18.62
CA LYS A 25 -7.30 37.10 18.13
C LYS A 25 -6.56 36.71 16.86
N ASP A 26 -5.36 36.16 17.01
CA ASP A 26 -4.84 35.28 15.98
C ASP A 26 -5.59 33.96 16.16
N LYS A 27 -6.55 33.73 15.26
CA LYS A 27 -6.95 32.35 14.95
C LYS A 27 -5.66 31.68 14.52
N GLU A 28 -5.06 30.87 15.38
CA GLU A 28 -4.14 29.83 14.93
C GLU A 28 -4.96 28.94 14.00
N SER A 29 -4.91 29.25 12.71
CA SER A 29 -5.24 28.32 11.64
C SER A 29 -4.26 27.18 11.83
N PHE A 30 -4.74 26.09 12.44
CA PHE A 30 -4.03 24.84 12.45
C PHE A 30 -3.95 24.40 10.99
N GLU A 31 -2.89 24.81 10.29
CA GLU A 31 -2.62 24.26 8.98
C GLU A 31 -2.21 22.80 9.19
N PRO A 32 -3.00 21.84 8.70
CA PRO A 32 -2.63 20.45 8.82
C PRO A 32 -1.26 20.26 8.17
N THR A 33 -0.39 19.54 8.88
CA THR A 33 0.93 19.19 8.36
C THR A 33 0.78 18.48 7.02
N THR A 34 1.81 18.55 6.16
CA THR A 34 1.71 17.98 4.81
C THR A 34 1.39 16.47 4.82
N HIS A 35 1.79 15.76 5.88
CA HIS A 35 1.39 14.36 6.11
C HIS A 35 -0.08 14.18 6.51
N GLU A 36 -0.64 15.06 7.35
CA GLU A 36 -2.07 15.03 7.69
C GLU A 36 -2.93 15.36 6.46
N ARG A 37 -2.45 16.21 5.54
CA ARG A 37 -3.12 16.47 4.26
C ARG A 37 -3.18 15.23 3.37
N LEU A 38 -2.12 14.41 3.32
CA LEU A 38 -2.09 13.18 2.50
C LEU A 38 -3.15 12.15 2.93
N LEU A 39 -3.45 12.09 4.23
CA LEU A 39 -4.42 11.15 4.80
C LEU A 39 -5.84 11.73 4.89
N SER A 40 -6.09 12.87 4.26
CA SER A 40 -7.42 13.48 4.19
C SER A 40 -8.32 12.73 3.21
N GLU A 41 -9.51 12.33 3.65
CA GLU A 41 -10.56 11.76 2.78
C GLU A 41 -10.98 12.73 1.66
N ASP A 42 -10.92 14.03 1.93
CA ASP A 42 -11.33 15.09 0.99
C ASP A 42 -10.18 15.63 0.13
N LEU A 43 -9.04 14.95 0.07
CA LEU A 43 -7.83 15.41 -0.64
C LEU A 43 -8.14 15.85 -2.08
N PHE A 44 -8.88 15.04 -2.86
CA PHE A 44 -9.21 15.36 -4.25
C PHE A 44 -10.14 16.57 -4.43
N LYS A 45 -10.89 16.95 -3.38
CA LYS A 45 -11.74 18.15 -3.39
C LYS A 45 -10.97 19.41 -3.00
N GLN A 46 -9.91 19.25 -2.21
CA GLN A 46 -9.11 20.34 -1.68
C GLN A 46 -7.91 20.67 -2.58
N SER A 47 -7.30 19.65 -3.19
CA SER A 47 -6.09 19.80 -4.01
C SER A 47 -6.21 20.79 -5.18
N PRO A 48 -7.36 20.94 -5.89
CA PRO A 48 -7.50 21.93 -6.95
C PRO A 48 -7.46 23.39 -6.48
N LYS A 49 -7.61 23.63 -5.18
CA LYS A 49 -7.66 24.96 -4.57
C LYS A 49 -6.30 25.42 -4.04
N LEU A 50 -5.31 24.53 -4.05
CA LEU A 50 -3.97 24.82 -3.58
C LEU A 50 -3.23 25.73 -4.57
N SER A 51 -2.28 26.49 -4.05
CA SER A 51 -1.32 27.20 -4.90
C SER A 51 -0.40 26.22 -5.63
N GLU A 52 0.21 26.68 -6.72
CA GLU A 52 1.14 25.85 -7.52
C GLU A 52 2.29 25.29 -6.68
N GLN A 53 2.82 26.09 -5.72
CA GLN A 53 3.90 25.67 -4.83
C GLN A 53 3.44 24.60 -3.84
N GLU A 54 2.28 24.77 -3.22
CA GLU A 54 1.71 23.76 -2.31
C GLU A 54 1.37 22.46 -3.04
N LEU A 55 0.89 22.57 -4.29
CA LEU A 55 0.58 21.40 -5.12
C LEU A 55 1.86 20.63 -5.50
N ASP A 56 2.93 21.34 -5.83
CA ASP A 56 4.25 20.74 -6.06
C ASP A 56 4.76 19.99 -4.83
N GLU A 57 4.66 20.61 -3.65
CA GLU A 57 5.08 19.97 -2.40
C GLU A 57 4.22 18.74 -2.07
N LEU A 58 2.90 18.86 -2.20
CA LEU A 58 1.96 17.76 -1.97
C LEU A 58 2.22 16.58 -2.91
N ALA A 59 2.45 16.84 -4.20
CA ALA A 59 2.73 15.79 -5.18
C ALA A 59 4.06 15.07 -4.90
N ASN A 60 5.09 15.81 -4.48
CA ASN A 60 6.38 15.21 -4.09
C ASN A 60 6.24 14.34 -2.83
N ASN A 61 5.54 14.84 -1.80
CA ASN A 61 5.32 14.11 -0.56
C ASN A 61 4.45 12.87 -0.78
N LEU A 62 3.43 12.95 -1.64
CA LEU A 62 2.64 11.79 -2.04
C LEU A 62 3.53 10.76 -2.73
N ALA A 63 4.33 11.17 -3.71
CA ALA A 63 5.25 10.25 -4.38
C ALA A 63 6.20 9.59 -3.39
N ASP A 64 6.84 10.36 -2.50
CA ASP A 64 7.71 9.81 -1.45
C ASP A 64 7.00 8.80 -0.56
N TYR A 65 5.78 9.10 -0.13
CA TYR A 65 4.97 8.17 0.65
C TYR A 65 4.70 6.86 -0.11
N LEU A 66 4.32 6.94 -1.38
CA LEU A 66 4.04 5.75 -2.21
C LEU A 66 5.28 4.85 -2.33
N PHE A 67 6.47 5.40 -2.55
CA PHE A 67 7.70 4.62 -2.62
C PHE A 67 8.13 4.05 -1.27
N GLN A 68 7.94 4.80 -0.18
CA GLN A 68 8.30 4.34 1.17
C GLN A 68 7.39 3.20 1.64
N ALA A 69 6.07 3.36 1.43
CA ALA A 69 5.06 2.39 1.82
C ALA A 69 4.91 1.23 0.83
N ALA A 70 5.45 1.34 -0.39
CA ALA A 70 5.48 0.23 -1.34
C ALA A 70 6.19 -0.97 -0.71
N ASP A 71 5.44 -2.06 -0.58
CA ASP A 71 5.96 -3.34 -0.14
C ASP A 71 6.35 -4.19 -1.34
N ILE A 72 7.26 -5.11 -1.11
CA ILE A 72 7.63 -6.12 -2.09
C ILE A 72 6.56 -7.21 -2.05
N ASP A 73 6.12 -7.70 -3.22
CA ASP A 73 5.42 -8.99 -3.27
C ASP A 73 6.42 -10.11 -2.95
N TRP A 74 6.59 -10.38 -1.66
CA TRP A 74 7.51 -11.39 -1.16
C TRP A 74 7.16 -12.79 -1.65
N HIS A 75 5.88 -13.10 -1.90
CA HIS A 75 5.50 -14.41 -2.40
C HIS A 75 6.03 -14.63 -3.82
N GLN A 76 5.83 -13.64 -4.70
CA GLN A 76 6.36 -13.71 -6.06
C GLN A 76 7.88 -13.75 -6.08
N VAL A 77 8.53 -12.81 -5.37
CA VAL A 77 9.99 -12.66 -5.39
C VAL A 77 10.70 -13.90 -4.86
N ILE A 78 10.22 -14.46 -3.74
CA ILE A 78 10.80 -15.69 -3.19
C ILE A 78 10.53 -16.88 -4.12
N SER A 79 9.32 -17.01 -4.70
CA SER A 79 9.02 -18.07 -5.67
C SER A 79 9.97 -18.02 -6.87
N GLU A 80 10.20 -16.84 -7.46
CA GLU A 80 11.11 -16.69 -8.60
C GLU A 80 12.56 -16.99 -8.23
N LYS A 81 13.04 -16.49 -7.09
CA LYS A 81 14.43 -16.67 -6.64
C LYS A 81 14.75 -18.06 -6.12
N THR A 82 13.75 -18.86 -5.76
CA THR A 82 13.93 -20.23 -5.26
C THR A 82 13.49 -21.30 -6.24
N ARG A 83 13.01 -20.92 -7.42
CA ARG A 83 12.56 -21.86 -8.45
C ARG A 83 13.72 -22.74 -8.91
N GLY A 84 13.54 -24.06 -8.81
CA GLY A 84 14.54 -25.05 -9.22
C GLY A 84 15.67 -25.25 -8.23
N LEU A 85 15.67 -24.56 -7.09
CA LEU A 85 16.65 -24.78 -6.01
C LEU A 85 16.17 -25.87 -5.05
N THR A 86 17.13 -26.59 -4.47
CA THR A 86 16.92 -27.49 -3.34
C THR A 86 16.87 -26.70 -2.02
N THR A 87 16.37 -27.32 -0.94
CA THR A 87 16.30 -26.68 0.38
C THR A 87 17.68 -26.26 0.92
N GLU A 88 18.73 -27.00 0.56
CA GLU A 88 20.11 -26.70 0.97
C GLU A 88 20.68 -25.49 0.22
N GLU A 89 20.40 -25.39 -1.09
CA GLU A 89 20.77 -24.23 -1.91
C GLU A 89 20.03 -22.96 -1.46
N MET A 90 18.75 -23.08 -1.09
CA MET A 90 17.98 -21.95 -0.52
C MET A 90 18.58 -21.46 0.80
N ALA A 91 19.04 -22.38 1.66
CA ALA A 91 19.66 -22.04 2.94
C ALA A 91 21.01 -21.30 2.77
N LYS A 92 21.65 -21.42 1.60
CA LYS A 92 22.94 -20.79 1.25
C LYS A 92 22.81 -19.81 0.08
N SER A 93 21.61 -19.34 -0.22
CA SER A 93 21.34 -18.42 -1.33
C SER A 93 22.21 -17.17 -1.28
N GLU A 94 22.65 -16.64 -2.42
CA GLU A 94 23.40 -15.38 -2.48
C GLU A 94 22.62 -14.20 -1.87
N HIS A 95 21.28 -14.27 -1.92
CA HIS A 95 20.38 -13.26 -1.39
C HIS A 95 20.03 -13.55 0.08
N ARG A 96 20.50 -12.68 0.99
CA ARG A 96 20.24 -12.82 2.45
C ARG A 96 18.74 -12.82 2.78
N TYR A 97 17.94 -12.02 2.08
CA TYR A 97 16.49 -11.99 2.26
C TYR A 97 15.82 -13.32 1.88
N VAL A 98 16.35 -14.03 0.88
CA VAL A 98 15.87 -15.38 0.51
C VAL A 98 16.22 -16.39 1.59
N GLN A 99 17.46 -16.35 2.10
CA GLN A 99 17.88 -17.21 3.21
C GLN A 99 17.00 -17.00 4.45
N ALA A 100 16.76 -15.74 4.83
CA ALA A 100 15.96 -15.39 6.00
C ALA A 100 14.50 -15.88 5.85
N PHE A 101 13.89 -15.65 4.68
CA PHE A 101 12.55 -16.14 4.39
C PHE A 101 12.48 -17.67 4.47
N CYS A 102 13.37 -18.37 3.76
CA CYS A 102 13.37 -19.83 3.69
C CYS A 102 13.68 -20.46 5.06
N ARG A 103 14.55 -19.84 5.86
CA ARG A 103 14.86 -20.31 7.22
C ARG A 103 13.61 -20.35 8.10
N GLU A 104 12.72 -19.38 8.00
CA GLU A 104 11.46 -19.40 8.75
C GLU A 104 10.50 -20.47 8.23
N ILE A 105 10.39 -20.64 6.92
CA ILE A 105 9.51 -21.66 6.31
C ILE A 105 9.99 -23.08 6.63
N LEU A 106 11.29 -23.34 6.54
CA LEU A 106 11.89 -24.67 6.70
C LEU A 106 11.83 -25.20 8.14
N LYS A 107 11.50 -24.35 9.13
CA LYS A 107 11.18 -24.80 10.50
C LYS A 107 9.94 -25.69 10.56
N TYR A 108 9.03 -25.60 9.57
CA TYR A 108 7.73 -26.27 9.61
C TYR A 108 7.62 -27.34 8.51
N PRO A 109 8.14 -28.58 8.74
CA PRO A 109 8.10 -29.67 7.77
C PRO A 109 6.74 -29.90 7.10
N ASP A 110 5.66 -29.78 7.88
CA ASP A 110 4.29 -30.04 7.41
C ASP A 110 3.85 -29.10 6.28
N CYS A 111 4.44 -27.91 6.20
CA CYS A 111 4.08 -26.93 5.17
C CYS A 111 4.74 -27.23 3.82
N TYR A 112 5.85 -27.97 3.75
CA TYR A 112 6.59 -28.15 2.49
C TYR A 112 6.91 -29.60 2.12
N LYS A 113 7.02 -30.51 3.10
CA LYS A 113 7.27 -31.92 2.81
C LYS A 113 6.06 -32.58 2.17
N SER A 114 6.29 -33.35 1.10
CA SER A 114 5.26 -34.23 0.53
C SER A 114 4.88 -35.31 1.55
N ALA A 115 3.59 -35.63 1.63
CA ALA A 115 3.15 -36.76 2.45
C ALA A 115 3.54 -38.07 1.77
N ASP A 116 4.03 -39.04 2.55
CA ASP A 116 4.35 -40.39 2.04
C ASP A 116 3.08 -41.14 1.59
N VAL A 117 1.92 -40.74 2.12
CA VAL A 117 0.60 -41.24 1.74
C VAL A 117 -0.27 -40.05 1.34
N ALA A 118 -0.66 -39.99 0.07
CA ALA A 118 -1.56 -38.97 -0.45
C ALA A 118 -2.99 -39.51 -0.57
N SER A 119 -3.99 -38.65 -0.34
CA SER A 119 -5.39 -39.01 -0.57
C SER A 119 -5.63 -39.24 -2.07
N PRO A 120 -6.48 -40.21 -2.48
CA PRO A 120 -6.69 -40.53 -3.89
C PRO A 120 -7.21 -39.36 -4.74
N GLU A 121 -7.79 -38.33 -4.11
CA GLU A 121 -8.28 -37.11 -4.76
C GLU A 121 -7.32 -35.92 -4.63
N SER A 122 -6.14 -36.09 -4.02
CA SER A 122 -5.18 -35.00 -3.88
C SER A 122 -4.59 -34.62 -5.25
N PRO A 123 -4.52 -33.32 -5.60
CA PRO A 123 -3.85 -32.88 -6.81
C PRO A 123 -2.42 -33.43 -6.81
N LYS A 124 -2.04 -34.17 -7.86
CA LYS A 124 -0.65 -34.60 -8.04
C LYS A 124 0.23 -33.34 -8.01
N SER A 125 1.18 -33.28 -7.09
CA SER A 125 2.13 -32.16 -7.00
C SER A 125 3.07 -32.22 -8.20
N GLY A 126 2.62 -31.72 -9.35
CA GLY A 126 3.45 -31.58 -10.52
C GLY A 126 4.49 -30.50 -10.27
N GLY A 127 5.78 -30.88 -10.28
CA GLY A 127 6.96 -30.05 -10.60
C GLY A 127 7.19 -28.72 -9.86
N GLY A 128 6.35 -28.32 -8.90
CA GLY A 128 6.47 -27.03 -8.20
C GLY A 128 7.65 -26.99 -7.23
N SER A 129 8.22 -25.81 -7.02
CA SER A 129 9.27 -25.61 -6.02
C SER A 129 8.75 -25.96 -4.62
N VAL A 130 9.64 -26.42 -3.73
CA VAL A 130 9.33 -26.68 -2.31
C VAL A 130 8.68 -25.46 -1.66
N ILE A 131 9.12 -24.26 -2.04
CA ILE A 131 8.57 -22.99 -1.56
C ILE A 131 7.17 -22.75 -2.11
N ASP A 132 6.90 -23.03 -3.38
CA ASP A 132 5.55 -22.86 -3.96
C ASP A 132 4.53 -23.75 -3.24
N VAL A 133 4.93 -24.96 -2.86
CA VAL A 133 4.12 -25.87 -2.05
C VAL A 133 3.86 -25.28 -0.66
N ALA A 134 4.91 -24.76 0.00
CA ALA A 134 4.81 -24.09 1.30
C ALA A 134 3.87 -22.89 1.26
N LEU A 135 4.06 -21.96 0.32
CA LEU A 135 3.22 -20.79 0.15
C LEU A 135 1.75 -21.19 -0.02
N LYS A 136 1.47 -22.13 -0.93
CA LYS A 136 0.10 -22.60 -1.17
C LYS A 136 -0.52 -23.25 0.06
N ARG A 137 0.22 -24.09 0.80
CA ARG A 137 -0.30 -24.78 1.99
C ARG A 137 -0.51 -23.84 3.17
N LEU A 138 0.36 -22.86 3.36
CA LEU A 138 0.22 -21.85 4.42
C LEU A 138 -0.94 -20.90 4.12
N GLN A 139 -1.12 -20.48 2.86
CA GLN A 139 -2.25 -19.65 2.43
C GLN A 139 -3.59 -20.39 2.56
N THR A 140 -3.66 -21.64 2.09
CA THR A 140 -4.87 -22.47 2.19
C THR A 140 -5.18 -22.82 3.66
N GLY A 141 -4.13 -23.07 4.44
CA GLY A 141 -4.19 -23.41 5.85
C GLY A 141 -4.00 -22.21 6.77
N ARG A 142 -4.57 -21.04 6.45
CA ARG A 142 -4.34 -19.79 7.19
C ARG A 142 -4.45 -19.94 8.71
N GLU A 143 -5.56 -20.52 9.17
CA GLU A 143 -5.84 -20.76 10.59
C GLU A 143 -5.34 -22.13 11.09
N ARG A 144 -4.80 -22.97 10.20
CA ARG A 144 -4.29 -24.30 10.56
C ARG A 144 -3.01 -24.13 11.37
N LEU A 145 -2.87 -24.94 12.42
CA LEU A 145 -1.63 -25.04 13.19
C LEU A 145 -0.64 -25.95 12.48
N PHE A 146 0.57 -25.45 12.27
CA PHE A 146 1.72 -26.19 11.77
C PHE A 146 2.70 -26.41 12.92
N THR A 147 3.33 -27.58 12.93
CA THR A 147 4.22 -27.99 14.02
C THR A 147 5.68 -27.74 13.64
N THR A 148 6.44 -27.19 14.58
CA THR A 148 7.91 -27.15 14.55
C THR A 148 8.46 -27.74 15.84
N THR A 149 9.74 -28.11 15.81
CA THR A 149 10.49 -28.51 17.01
C THR A 149 11.68 -27.57 17.14
N ASP A 150 11.83 -26.94 18.29
CA ASP A 150 12.97 -26.07 18.57
C ASP A 150 14.28 -26.87 18.74
N GLU A 151 15.42 -26.18 18.79
CA GLU A 151 16.74 -26.81 18.96
C GLU A 151 16.86 -27.59 20.29
N LYS A 152 15.99 -27.33 21.27
CA LYS A 152 15.95 -27.99 22.57
C LYS A 152 14.98 -29.18 22.62
N GLY A 153 14.28 -29.47 21.52
CA GLY A 153 13.32 -30.57 21.40
C GLY A 153 11.88 -30.23 21.82
N ASN A 154 11.57 -28.96 22.14
CA ASN A 154 10.20 -28.54 22.46
C ASN A 154 9.38 -28.36 21.20
N ARG A 155 8.11 -28.80 21.25
CA ARG A 155 7.15 -28.62 20.16
C ARG A 155 6.50 -27.24 20.25
N GLU A 156 6.49 -26.52 19.15
CA GLU A 156 5.78 -25.25 18.98
C GLU A 156 4.76 -25.37 17.85
N LEU A 157 3.61 -24.72 18.01
CA LEU A 157 2.53 -24.67 17.03
C LEU A 157 2.31 -23.22 16.59
N LYS A 158 2.31 -22.99 15.28
CA LYS A 158 2.07 -21.65 14.71
C LYS A 158 1.05 -21.71 13.58
N LYS A 159 0.18 -20.69 13.52
CA LYS A 159 -0.81 -20.56 12.44
C LYS A 159 -0.13 -20.28 11.10
N GLY A 160 -0.77 -20.70 10.01
CA GLY A 160 -0.25 -20.54 8.65
C GLY A 160 0.06 -19.08 8.29
N ASP A 161 -0.84 -18.15 8.59
CA ASP A 161 -0.59 -16.72 8.38
C ASP A 161 0.54 -16.16 9.24
N ALA A 162 0.61 -16.54 10.52
CA ALA A 162 1.68 -16.12 11.41
C ALA A 162 3.05 -16.63 10.95
N ILE A 163 3.13 -17.78 10.29
CA ILE A 163 4.38 -18.29 9.67
C ILE A 163 4.76 -17.42 8.47
N LEU A 164 3.81 -17.12 7.57
CA LEU A 164 4.05 -16.26 6.41
C LEU A 164 4.49 -14.86 6.84
N GLU A 165 3.79 -14.24 7.79
CA GLU A 165 4.14 -12.92 8.32
C GLU A 165 5.54 -12.92 8.97
N SER A 166 5.89 -13.99 9.68
CA SER A 166 7.23 -14.17 10.27
C SER A 166 8.32 -14.27 9.21
N ALA A 167 8.06 -15.02 8.13
CA ALA A 167 9.00 -15.17 7.02
C ALA A 167 9.18 -13.87 6.23
N ILE A 168 8.07 -13.17 5.96
CA ILE A 168 8.08 -11.85 5.32
C ILE A 168 8.87 -10.85 6.17
N ASN A 169 8.60 -10.78 7.48
CA ASN A 169 9.33 -9.87 8.36
C ASN A 169 10.82 -10.21 8.45
N ALA A 170 11.18 -11.48 8.47
CA ALA A 170 12.59 -11.89 8.41
C ALA A 170 13.26 -11.43 7.11
N ALA A 171 12.57 -11.53 5.97
CA ALA A 171 13.07 -11.04 4.68
C ALA A 171 13.20 -9.52 4.64
N ARG A 172 12.19 -8.79 5.15
CA ARG A 172 12.20 -7.32 5.28
C ARG A 172 13.37 -6.81 6.12
N MET A 173 13.75 -7.53 7.18
CA MET A 173 14.90 -7.16 8.03
C MET A 173 16.26 -7.52 7.41
N ALA A 174 16.29 -8.41 6.42
CA ALA A 174 17.51 -8.93 5.81
C ALA A 174 17.84 -8.32 4.44
N ILE A 175 16.93 -7.54 3.85
CA ILE A 175 17.12 -6.87 2.57
C ILE A 175 17.76 -5.49 2.77
N SER A 176 18.70 -5.11 1.91
CA SER A 176 19.20 -3.73 1.85
C SER A 176 18.23 -2.81 1.09
N THR A 177 18.28 -1.51 1.33
CA THR A 177 17.45 -0.53 0.59
C THR A 177 17.70 -0.58 -0.92
N GLU A 178 18.95 -0.80 -1.34
CA GLU A 178 19.34 -0.90 -2.75
C GLU A 178 18.75 -2.15 -3.41
N GLU A 179 18.80 -3.30 -2.73
CA GLU A 179 18.15 -4.53 -3.19
C GLU A 179 16.63 -4.37 -3.22
N LYS A 180 16.02 -3.71 -2.21
CA LYS A 180 14.58 -3.42 -2.20
C LYS A 180 14.18 -2.63 -3.44
N ASN A 181 14.91 -1.56 -3.75
CA ASN A 181 14.64 -0.73 -4.93
C ASN A 181 14.83 -1.50 -6.23
N THR A 182 15.84 -2.38 -6.31
CA THR A 182 16.09 -3.22 -7.48
C THR A 182 14.96 -4.22 -7.72
N ILE A 183 14.47 -4.86 -6.65
CA ILE A 183 13.34 -5.79 -6.71
C ILE A 183 12.06 -5.05 -7.07
N LEU A 184 11.84 -3.89 -6.45
CA LEU A 184 10.69 -3.06 -6.76
C LEU A 184 10.74 -2.52 -8.18
N SER A 185 11.90 -2.24 -8.80
CA SER A 185 11.99 -1.68 -10.17
C SER A 185 11.01 -2.32 -11.18
N ASN A 186 10.88 -3.66 -11.17
CA ASN A 186 10.01 -4.38 -12.10
C ASN A 186 8.53 -4.33 -11.70
N ASN A 187 8.24 -4.20 -10.40
CA ASN A 187 6.89 -4.21 -9.82
C ASN A 187 6.49 -2.85 -9.20
N VAL A 188 7.27 -1.80 -9.45
CA VAL A 188 7.15 -0.51 -8.77
C VAL A 188 5.79 0.11 -9.06
N LYS A 189 5.31 -0.09 -10.29
CA LYS A 189 4.02 0.38 -10.78
C LYS A 189 2.87 -0.23 -9.99
N SER A 190 2.89 -1.54 -9.75
CA SER A 190 1.84 -2.22 -9.00
C SER A 190 1.94 -1.95 -7.51
N ALA A 191 3.13 -2.05 -6.93
CA ALA A 191 3.35 -1.84 -5.50
C ALA A 191 2.94 -0.43 -5.05
N THR A 192 3.34 0.61 -5.81
CA THR A 192 2.95 1.99 -5.50
C THR A 192 1.47 2.25 -5.78
N PHE A 193 0.86 1.58 -6.76
CA PHE A 193 -0.58 1.72 -7.03
C PHE A 193 -1.44 1.07 -5.95
N GLU A 194 -1.02 -0.08 -5.40
CA GLU A 194 -1.70 -0.71 -4.27
C GLU A 194 -1.71 0.23 -3.07
N VAL A 195 -0.57 0.80 -2.69
CA VAL A 195 -0.50 1.82 -1.63
C VAL A 195 -1.40 3.02 -1.92
N PHE A 196 -1.41 3.49 -3.17
CA PHE A 196 -2.26 4.61 -3.57
C PHE A 196 -3.74 4.29 -3.37
N CYS A 197 -4.17 3.06 -3.65
CA CYS A 197 -5.55 2.62 -3.44
C CYS A 197 -5.95 2.51 -1.97
N GLU A 198 -4.98 2.29 -1.06
CA GLU A 198 -5.21 2.24 0.39
C GLU A 198 -5.30 3.63 1.05
N LEU A 199 -5.09 4.72 0.30
CA LEU A 199 -5.24 6.07 0.84
C LEU A 199 -6.72 6.40 1.11
N PRO A 200 -7.03 7.15 2.18
CA PRO A 200 -8.42 7.53 2.50
C PRO A 200 -9.16 8.24 1.36
N CYS A 201 -8.47 9.05 0.56
CA CYS A 201 -9.06 9.73 -0.59
C CYS A 201 -9.46 8.82 -1.75
N MET A 202 -8.94 7.58 -1.78
CA MET A 202 -9.25 6.55 -2.78
C MET A 202 -10.32 5.57 -2.30
N ASP A 203 -10.78 5.67 -1.04
CA ASP A 203 -11.81 4.79 -0.51
C ASP A 203 -13.11 4.91 -1.31
N GLY A 204 -13.69 3.75 -1.65
CA GLY A 204 -14.89 3.67 -2.49
C GLY A 204 -14.74 4.19 -3.93
N PHE A 205 -13.53 4.52 -4.43
CA PHE A 205 -13.37 5.13 -5.76
C PHE A 205 -13.99 4.31 -6.89
N ALA A 206 -13.78 2.98 -6.88
CA ALA A 206 -14.32 2.08 -7.89
C ALA A 206 -15.84 1.92 -7.80
N GLU A 207 -16.43 2.08 -6.61
CA GLU A 207 -17.88 2.04 -6.41
C GLU A 207 -18.53 3.35 -6.86
N GLN A 208 -17.91 4.49 -6.58
CA GLN A 208 -18.41 5.82 -6.94
C GLN A 208 -18.28 6.12 -8.44
N ASN A 209 -17.14 5.77 -9.05
CA ASN A 209 -16.82 6.11 -10.44
C ASN A 209 -16.93 4.93 -11.41
N GLY A 210 -17.12 3.72 -10.90
CA GLY A 210 -17.21 2.49 -11.67
C GLY A 210 -15.84 1.84 -11.96
N LYS A 211 -15.86 0.52 -12.16
CA LYS A 211 -14.66 -0.30 -12.42
C LYS A 211 -13.88 0.15 -13.65
N THR A 212 -14.56 0.60 -14.70
CA THR A 212 -13.92 1.07 -15.93
C THR A 212 -13.04 2.30 -15.67
N ALA A 213 -13.53 3.27 -14.90
CA ALA A 213 -12.76 4.45 -14.53
C ALA A 213 -11.57 4.09 -13.64
N PHE A 214 -11.75 3.18 -12.68
CA PHE A 214 -10.66 2.66 -11.85
C PHE A 214 -9.57 1.97 -12.68
N TYR A 215 -9.95 1.13 -13.66
CA TYR A 215 -8.97 0.49 -14.54
C TYR A 215 -8.29 1.48 -15.50
N ALA A 216 -8.99 2.53 -15.93
CA ALA A 216 -8.39 3.62 -16.71
C ALA A 216 -7.37 4.41 -15.87
N LEU A 217 -7.69 4.71 -14.61
CA LEU A 217 -6.78 5.34 -13.66
C LEU A 217 -5.54 4.48 -13.44
N ARG A 218 -5.70 3.16 -13.23
CA ARG A 218 -4.59 2.21 -13.12
C ARG A 218 -3.72 2.20 -14.37
N ALA A 219 -4.33 2.18 -15.56
CA ALA A 219 -3.59 2.22 -16.82
C ALA A 219 -2.81 3.54 -16.97
N GLY A 220 -3.42 4.67 -16.65
CA GLY A 220 -2.76 5.98 -16.62
C GLY A 220 -1.58 6.01 -15.65
N PHE A 221 -1.79 5.55 -14.42
CA PHE A 221 -0.76 5.45 -13.39
C PHE A 221 0.42 4.58 -13.87
N TYR A 222 0.16 3.40 -14.45
CA TYR A 222 1.21 2.50 -14.93
C TYR A 222 1.97 3.09 -16.12
N SER A 223 1.28 3.82 -16.98
CA SER A 223 1.87 4.49 -18.16
C SER A 223 2.73 5.69 -17.79
N ALA A 224 2.53 6.28 -16.60
CA ALA A 224 3.33 7.40 -16.13
C ALA A 224 4.80 7.04 -15.96
N PHE A 225 5.09 5.84 -15.44
CA PHE A 225 6.44 5.32 -15.26
C PHE A 225 7.09 4.98 -16.61
N LYS A 226 7.98 5.86 -17.10
CA LYS A 226 8.68 5.69 -18.37
C LYS A 226 9.97 4.90 -18.21
N ASN A 227 10.81 5.32 -17.26
CA ASN A 227 12.07 4.66 -16.93
C ASN A 227 12.16 4.41 -15.42
N THR A 228 12.87 3.37 -15.01
CA THR A 228 13.11 3.08 -13.59
C THR A 228 13.82 4.25 -12.89
N ASP A 229 14.82 4.85 -13.55
CA ASP A 229 15.64 5.92 -12.95
C ASP A 229 14.85 7.22 -12.74
N THR A 230 13.77 7.44 -13.50
CA THR A 230 12.90 8.61 -13.39
C THR A 230 11.57 8.31 -12.71
N ALA A 231 11.40 7.11 -12.15
CA ALA A 231 10.12 6.64 -11.62
C ALA A 231 9.47 7.61 -10.62
N LYS A 232 10.26 8.20 -9.71
CA LYS A 232 9.77 9.21 -8.76
C LYS A 232 9.30 10.48 -9.46
N GLN A 233 10.10 11.03 -10.37
CA GLN A 233 9.75 12.25 -11.11
C GLN A 233 8.50 12.05 -11.98
N ASP A 234 8.44 10.91 -12.65
CA ASP A 234 7.33 10.51 -13.51
C ASP A 234 6.01 10.42 -12.73
N ILE A 235 6.00 9.73 -11.58
CA ILE A 235 4.78 9.61 -10.78
C ILE A 235 4.43 10.91 -10.04
N THR A 236 5.43 11.70 -9.60
CA THR A 236 5.18 13.03 -9.04
C THR A 236 4.44 13.90 -10.04
N LYS A 237 4.87 13.91 -11.31
CA LYS A 237 4.20 14.67 -12.36
C LYS A 237 2.76 14.19 -12.58
N PHE A 238 2.57 12.87 -12.69
CA PHE A 238 1.23 12.30 -12.81
C PHE A 238 0.33 12.69 -11.64
N MET A 239 0.84 12.64 -10.41
CA MET A 239 0.10 13.04 -9.22
C MET A 239 -0.23 14.52 -9.24
N LYS A 240 0.73 15.39 -9.59
CA LYS A 240 0.50 16.83 -9.70
C LYS A 240 -0.61 17.15 -10.69
N ASP A 241 -0.52 16.63 -11.91
CA ASP A 241 -1.50 16.89 -12.98
C ASP A 241 -2.91 16.46 -12.56
N ASN A 242 -3.03 15.30 -11.89
CA ASN A 242 -4.33 14.80 -11.45
C ASN A 242 -4.85 15.48 -10.17
N LEU A 243 -3.98 15.82 -9.22
CA LEU A 243 -4.35 16.58 -8.01
C LEU A 243 -4.81 17.99 -8.38
N GLN A 244 -4.19 18.63 -9.37
CA GLN A 244 -4.64 19.93 -9.88
C GLN A 244 -6.09 19.88 -10.38
N ALA A 245 -6.45 18.78 -11.04
CA ALA A 245 -7.80 18.55 -11.55
C ALA A 245 -8.72 17.83 -10.55
N GLY A 246 -8.23 17.46 -9.36
CA GLY A 246 -8.97 16.69 -8.36
C GLY A 246 -9.43 15.31 -8.86
N PHE A 247 -8.63 14.67 -9.72
CA PHE A 247 -8.95 13.40 -10.40
C PHE A 247 -10.26 13.41 -11.19
N SER A 248 -10.79 14.60 -11.53
CA SER A 248 -12.05 14.77 -12.25
C SER A 248 -12.06 14.13 -13.64
N GLY A 249 -10.90 13.90 -14.26
CA GLY A 249 -10.78 13.15 -15.52
C GLY A 249 -11.21 11.69 -15.43
N TYR A 250 -11.38 11.15 -14.22
CA TYR A 250 -11.83 9.79 -13.97
C TYR A 250 -13.19 9.72 -13.27
N SER A 251 -13.85 10.85 -13.04
CA SER A 251 -15.18 10.88 -12.42
C SER A 251 -16.26 11.22 -13.42
N TYR A 252 -17.45 10.64 -13.24
CA TYR A 252 -18.59 10.92 -14.12
C TYR A 252 -18.94 12.41 -14.17
N GLN A 253 -18.98 13.06 -13.01
CA GLN A 253 -19.28 14.48 -12.90
C GLN A 253 -18.19 15.35 -13.54
N GLY A 254 -16.92 15.00 -13.35
CA GLY A 254 -15.80 15.71 -13.96
C GLY A 254 -15.81 15.64 -15.48
N LEU A 255 -16.04 14.44 -16.04
CA LEU A 255 -16.17 14.25 -17.49
C LEU A 255 -17.38 15.00 -18.06
N THR A 256 -18.53 14.94 -17.40
CA THR A 256 -19.75 15.67 -17.82
C THR A 256 -19.50 17.18 -17.86
N ASN A 257 -18.87 17.74 -16.83
CA ASN A 257 -18.52 19.16 -16.78
C ASN A 257 -17.53 19.54 -17.88
N ARG A 258 -16.56 18.67 -18.17
CA ARG A 258 -15.57 18.90 -19.23
C ARG A 258 -16.20 18.89 -20.61
N VAL A 259 -17.13 17.97 -20.88
CA VAL A 259 -17.89 17.92 -22.14
C VAL A 259 -18.70 19.21 -22.32
N ALA A 260 -19.47 19.62 -21.31
CA ALA A 260 -20.26 20.85 -21.38
C ALA A 260 -19.38 22.10 -21.62
N GLN A 261 -18.21 22.18 -20.98
CA GLN A 261 -17.26 23.27 -21.21
C GLN A 261 -16.71 23.27 -22.65
N LEU A 262 -16.35 22.11 -23.18
CA LEU A 262 -15.85 21.96 -24.55
C LEU A 262 -16.91 22.30 -25.59
N GLU A 263 -18.16 21.88 -25.38
CA GLU A 263 -19.29 22.24 -26.24
C GLU A 263 -19.52 23.76 -26.28
N ALA A 264 -19.48 24.42 -25.11
CA ALA A 264 -19.61 25.87 -25.03
C ALA A 264 -18.44 26.61 -25.72
N GLN A 265 -17.20 26.12 -25.56
CA GLN A 265 -16.02 26.68 -26.23
C GLN A 265 -16.11 26.51 -27.75
N LEU A 266 -16.56 25.35 -28.22
CA LEU A 266 -16.76 25.07 -29.64
C LEU A 266 -17.82 26.00 -30.24
N ALA A 267 -18.96 26.15 -29.55
CA ALA A 267 -20.03 27.06 -29.96
C ALA A 267 -19.55 28.52 -30.03
N ALA A 268 -18.75 28.95 -29.04
CA ALA A 268 -18.18 30.29 -29.01
C ALA A 268 -17.14 30.51 -30.13
N LEU A 269 -16.38 29.47 -30.51
CA LEU A 269 -15.43 29.53 -31.61
C LEU A 269 -16.13 29.53 -32.97
N SER A 270 -17.16 28.68 -33.15
CA SER A 270 -17.94 28.64 -34.39
C SER A 270 -18.68 29.96 -34.63
N ALA A 271 -19.19 30.59 -33.58
CA ALA A 271 -19.85 31.89 -33.66
C ALA A 271 -18.91 33.04 -34.09
N LYS A 272 -17.58 32.86 -33.99
CA LYS A 272 -16.58 33.82 -34.50
C LYS A 272 -16.22 33.61 -35.96
N LEU A 273 -16.56 32.45 -36.52
CA LEU A 273 -16.28 32.06 -37.91
C LEU A 273 -17.50 32.21 -38.82
N SER A 274 -18.70 32.34 -38.24
CA SER A 274 -19.96 32.73 -38.89
C SER A 274 -20.13 34.24 -38.91
#